data_AF-A0A4Q3ZG33-F1
#
_entry.id   AF-A0A4Q3ZG33-F1
#
_cell.length_a   1.000
_cell.length_b   1.000
_cell.length_c   1.000
_cell.angle_alpha   90.00
_cell.angle_beta   90.00
_cell.angle_gamma   90.00
#
_symmetry.space_group_name_H-M   'P 1'
#
loop_
_entity.id
_entity.type
_entity.pdbx_description
1 polymer ?
#
loop_
_entity_poly.entity_id
_entity_poly.type
_entity_poly.pdbx_seq_one_letter_code
_entity_poly.pdbx_strand_id
1 'polypeptide(L)'
;MPEYQNIFTRLQVRGPIYPGVPLDHRHNGRQARTGINHLFGMLGDAQVGPIYLGMTGVLSIFFGFIAFEIIGLVMLDSVNWNLSQFIRQLPWLALEPPSPAYGLQFPPLNEGGWWIM
;
A
#
# COMPACT_ATOMS: atom_id res chain seq x y z
N MET A 1 43.01 -1.29 -13.43
CA MET A 1 42.22 -2.12 -14.38
C MET A 1 40.76 -2.01 -13.97
N PRO A 2 39.80 -1.79 -14.87
CA PRO A 2 38.39 -1.75 -14.49
C PRO A 2 37.88 -3.16 -14.17
N GLU A 3 37.21 -3.32 -13.03
CA GLU A 3 36.63 -4.58 -12.56
C GLU A 3 35.12 -4.46 -12.35
N TYR A 4 34.42 -5.57 -12.53
CA TYR A 4 32.98 -5.63 -12.33
C TYR A 4 32.64 -5.71 -10.84
N GLN A 5 31.86 -4.74 -10.35
CA GLN A 5 31.55 -4.58 -8.92
C GLN A 5 30.33 -5.39 -8.43
N ASN A 6 29.71 -6.17 -9.32
CA ASN A 6 28.54 -6.99 -8.98
C ASN A 6 27.32 -6.23 -8.40
N ILE A 7 27.10 -5.00 -8.88
CA ILE A 7 25.94 -4.18 -8.49
C ILE A 7 24.73 -4.45 -9.39
N PHE A 8 24.96 -4.72 -10.68
CA PHE A 8 23.89 -4.94 -11.66
C PHE A 8 24.11 -6.21 -12.47
N THR A 9 23.17 -7.15 -12.40
CA THR A 9 23.21 -8.42 -13.13
C THR A 9 23.37 -8.19 -14.64
N ARG A 10 24.57 -8.52 -15.17
CA ARG A 10 24.90 -8.33 -16.61
C ARG A 10 24.11 -9.25 -17.53
N LEU A 11 23.83 -10.47 -17.09
CA LEU A 11 23.10 -11.49 -17.84
C LEU A 11 22.06 -12.10 -16.91
N GLN A 12 20.78 -11.83 -17.19
CA GLN A 12 19.67 -12.40 -16.44
C GLN A 12 19.25 -13.73 -17.05
N VAL A 13 19.24 -14.80 -16.25
CA VAL A 13 18.72 -16.10 -16.64
C VAL A 13 17.31 -16.24 -16.09
N ARG A 14 16.41 -16.89 -16.83
CA ARG A 14 15.03 -17.14 -16.41
C ARG A 14 14.74 -18.63 -16.35
N GLY A 15 14.17 -19.07 -15.23
CA GLY A 15 13.62 -20.41 -15.05
C GLY A 15 12.09 -20.42 -15.01
N PRO A 16 11.49 -21.60 -14.82
CA PRO A 16 10.06 -21.71 -14.49
C PRO A 16 9.72 -20.93 -13.21
N ILE A 17 8.50 -20.42 -13.14
CA ILE A 17 8.01 -19.67 -11.98
C ILE A 17 7.98 -20.57 -10.75
N TYR A 18 8.55 -20.09 -9.64
CA TYR A 18 8.54 -20.81 -8.38
C TYR A 18 7.29 -20.47 -7.55
N PRO A 19 6.39 -21.42 -7.27
CA PRO A 19 5.16 -21.16 -6.50
C PRO A 19 5.40 -21.01 -4.98
N GLY A 20 6.65 -21.17 -4.54
CA GLY A 20 7.02 -21.22 -3.14
C GLY A 20 6.91 -22.62 -2.54
N VAL A 21 7.45 -22.79 -1.33
CA VAL A 21 7.34 -24.04 -0.56
C VAL A 21 5.85 -24.36 -0.28
N PRO A 22 5.42 -25.63 -0.39
CA PRO A 22 4.03 -26.02 -0.11
C PRO A 22 3.57 -25.59 1.28
N LEU A 23 2.35 -25.09 1.36
CA LEU A 23 1.69 -24.76 2.63
C LEU A 23 0.88 -25.96 3.12
N ASP A 24 0.66 -26.06 4.43
CA ASP A 24 -0.23 -27.07 4.98
C ASP A 24 -1.68 -26.85 4.50
N HIS A 25 -2.43 -27.95 4.35
CA HIS A 25 -3.77 -28.03 3.73
C HIS A 25 -4.83 -27.15 4.39
N ARG A 26 -4.56 -26.62 5.59
CA ARG A 26 -5.43 -25.72 6.35
C ARG A 26 -5.39 -24.26 5.84
N HIS A 27 -4.44 -23.92 4.97
CA HIS A 27 -4.29 -22.57 4.46
C HIS A 27 -4.91 -22.43 3.07
N ASN A 28 -5.68 -21.36 2.86
CA ASN A 28 -6.10 -20.96 1.53
C ASN A 28 -4.84 -20.79 0.65
N GLY A 29 -4.81 -21.39 -0.55
CA GLY A 29 -3.64 -21.36 -1.43
C GLY A 29 -3.14 -19.94 -1.73
N ARG A 30 -1.88 -19.81 -2.14
CA ARG A 30 -1.34 -18.52 -2.63
C ARG A 30 -2.05 -18.12 -3.93
N GLN A 31 -2.19 -16.81 -4.17
CA GLN A 31 -2.72 -16.33 -5.44
C GLN A 31 -1.77 -16.70 -6.58
N ALA A 32 -2.30 -17.25 -7.67
CA ALA A 32 -1.49 -17.76 -8.78
C ALA A 32 -0.87 -16.67 -9.68
N ARG A 33 -1.22 -15.39 -9.47
CA ARG A 33 -0.69 -14.29 -10.29
C ARG A 33 0.78 -14.06 -9.96
N THR A 34 1.60 -14.28 -10.97
CA THR A 34 3.05 -14.14 -10.92
C THR A 34 3.52 -13.45 -12.20
N GLY A 35 4.62 -12.71 -12.11
CA GLY A 35 5.20 -12.00 -13.25
C GLY A 35 6.72 -11.92 -13.13
N ILE A 36 7.39 -11.70 -14.27
CA ILE A 36 8.84 -11.54 -14.34
C ILE A 36 9.14 -10.10 -14.79
N ASN A 37 9.80 -9.33 -13.94
CA ASN A 37 10.19 -7.95 -14.22
C ASN A 37 11.70 -7.86 -14.49
N HIS A 38 12.07 -7.42 -15.70
CA HIS A 38 13.48 -7.28 -16.09
C HIS A 38 14.24 -6.26 -15.25
N LEU A 39 13.59 -5.16 -14.84
CA LEU A 39 14.26 -4.12 -14.04
C LEU A 39 14.60 -4.63 -12.65
N PHE A 40 13.71 -5.40 -12.02
CA PHE A 40 14.00 -6.04 -10.74
C PHE A 40 15.10 -7.11 -10.88
N GLY A 41 15.11 -7.85 -11.98
CA GLY A 41 16.19 -8.79 -12.32
C GLY A 41 17.57 -8.15 -12.48
N MET A 42 17.66 -6.85 -12.76
CA MET A 42 18.96 -6.15 -12.82
C MET A 42 19.57 -5.99 -11.42
N LEU A 43 18.74 -5.92 -10.38
CA LEU A 43 19.15 -5.71 -8.99
C LEU A 43 19.07 -6.98 -8.13
N GLY A 44 18.26 -7.96 -8.52
CA GLY A 44 18.00 -9.17 -7.73
C GLY A 44 17.09 -10.17 -8.45
N ASP A 45 16.09 -10.69 -7.74
CA ASP A 45 15.11 -11.61 -8.33
C ASP A 45 14.11 -10.86 -9.22
N ALA A 46 13.87 -11.40 -10.41
CA ALA A 46 12.94 -10.85 -11.37
C ALA A 46 11.48 -11.27 -11.08
N GLN A 47 11.26 -12.34 -10.32
CA GLN A 47 9.92 -12.86 -10.06
C GLN A 47 9.17 -11.99 -9.03
N VAL A 48 7.96 -11.55 -9.38
CA VAL A 48 7.03 -10.86 -8.49
C VAL A 48 5.82 -11.77 -8.24
N GLY A 49 5.55 -12.04 -6.95
CA GLY A 49 4.55 -13.01 -6.52
C GLY A 49 5.07 -14.45 -6.44
N PRO A 50 4.24 -15.43 -6.05
CA PRO A 50 2.84 -15.28 -5.65
C PRO A 50 2.69 -14.70 -4.23
N ILE A 51 1.55 -14.06 -3.95
CA ILE A 51 1.25 -13.54 -2.60
C ILE A 51 0.28 -14.46 -1.87
N TYR A 52 0.51 -14.65 -0.58
CA TYR A 52 -0.47 -15.28 0.31
C TYR A 52 -1.48 -14.24 0.79
N LEU A 53 -2.77 -14.51 0.58
CA LEU A 53 -3.84 -13.62 1.05
C LEU A 53 -4.90 -14.42 1.78
N GLY A 54 -4.68 -14.62 3.09
CA GLY A 54 -5.68 -15.14 4.01
C GLY A 54 -6.68 -14.08 4.47
N MET A 55 -7.66 -14.48 5.28
CA MET A 55 -8.69 -13.58 5.81
C MET A 55 -8.12 -12.36 6.54
N THR A 56 -7.04 -12.55 7.30
CA THR A 56 -6.33 -11.47 8.02
C THR A 56 -5.73 -10.45 7.05
N GLY A 57 -5.12 -10.91 5.95
CA GLY A 57 -4.58 -10.04 4.92
C GLY A 57 -5.68 -9.26 4.19
N VAL A 58 -6.81 -9.90 3.89
CA VAL A 58 -7.98 -9.24 3.29
C VAL A 58 -8.52 -8.14 4.21
N LEU A 59 -8.74 -8.45 5.48
CA LEU A 59 -9.22 -7.46 6.47
C LEU A 59 -8.23 -6.31 6.63
N SER A 60 -6.92 -6.59 6.66
CA SER A 60 -5.89 -5.55 6.74
C SER A 60 -5.94 -4.59 5.54
N ILE A 61 -6.08 -5.11 4.32
CA ILE A 61 -6.18 -4.28 3.11
C ILE A 61 -7.49 -3.48 3.13
N PHE A 62 -8.59 -4.11 3.55
CA PHE A 62 -9.91 -3.47 3.60
C PHE A 62 -9.94 -2.29 4.58
N PHE A 63 -9.46 -2.48 5.82
CA PHE A 63 -9.39 -1.38 6.80
C PHE A 63 -8.38 -0.31 6.39
N GLY A 64 -7.22 -0.69 5.83
CA GLY A 64 -6.26 0.27 5.30
C GLY A 64 -6.83 1.11 4.15
N PHE A 65 -7.63 0.51 3.27
CA PHE A 65 -8.30 1.21 2.19
C PHE A 65 -9.36 2.20 2.71
N ILE A 66 -10.19 1.79 3.67
CA ILE A 66 -11.17 2.67 4.31
C ILE A 66 -10.48 3.89 4.93
N ALA A 67 -9.40 3.68 5.70
CA ALA A 67 -8.66 4.78 6.33
C ALA A 67 -8.07 5.74 5.28
N PHE A 68 -7.49 5.21 4.19
CA PHE A 68 -6.95 6.03 3.11
C PHE A 68 -8.04 6.86 2.41
N GLU A 69 -9.20 6.28 2.14
CA GLU A 69 -10.35 6.98 1.55
C GLU A 69 -10.91 8.06 2.48
N ILE A 70 -11.04 7.80 3.78
CA ILE A 70 -11.49 8.82 4.76
C ILE A 70 -10.56 10.04 4.71
N ILE A 71 -9.24 9.82 4.77
CA ILE A 71 -8.25 10.89 4.70
C ILE A 71 -8.39 11.66 3.38
N GLY A 72 -8.44 10.95 2.25
CA GLY A 72 -8.53 11.56 0.92
C GLY A 72 -9.81 12.37 0.70
N LEU A 73 -10.97 11.85 1.14
CA LEU A 73 -12.26 12.51 0.98
C LEU A 73 -12.38 13.76 1.85
N VAL A 74 -11.88 13.74 3.10
CA VAL A 74 -11.87 14.94 3.95
C VAL A 74 -10.92 16.00 3.40
N MET A 75 -9.74 15.60 2.90
CA MET A 75 -8.84 16.54 2.23
C MET A 75 -9.49 17.14 0.98
N LEU A 76 -10.24 16.37 0.20
CA LEU A 76 -10.95 16.87 -0.99
C LEU A 76 -12.10 17.83 -0.61
N ASP A 77 -12.82 17.54 0.47
CA ASP A 77 -13.87 18.40 1.00
C ASP A 77 -13.31 19.75 1.48
N SER A 78 -12.13 19.77 2.09
CA SER A 78 -11.47 21.01 2.55
C SER A 78 -11.16 22.01 1.42
N VAL A 79 -11.10 21.54 0.17
CA VAL A 79 -10.92 22.37 -1.03
C VAL A 79 -12.21 22.49 -1.87
N ASN A 80 -13.37 22.26 -1.26
CA ASN A 80 -14.69 22.29 -1.89
C ASN A 80 -14.78 21.42 -3.15
N TRP A 81 -14.22 20.20 -3.11
CA TRP A 81 -14.27 19.25 -4.22
C TRP A 81 -13.58 19.70 -5.50
N ASN A 82 -12.71 20.72 -5.42
CA ASN A 82 -11.92 21.19 -6.56
C ASN A 82 -10.65 20.34 -6.73
N LEU A 83 -10.67 19.42 -7.70
CA LEU A 83 -9.55 18.51 -7.96
C LEU A 83 -8.22 19.23 -8.33
N SER A 84 -8.30 20.40 -8.98
CA SER A 84 -7.10 21.17 -9.31
C SER A 84 -6.45 21.75 -8.05
N GLN A 85 -7.26 22.24 -7.11
CA GLN A 85 -6.78 22.71 -5.81
C GLN A 85 -6.27 21.56 -4.96
N PHE A 86 -6.96 20.42 -4.97
CA PHE A 86 -6.55 19.21 -4.28
C PHE A 86 -5.13 18.78 -4.66
N ILE A 87 -4.84 18.66 -5.96
CA ILE A 87 -3.50 18.28 -6.43
C ILE A 87 -2.47 19.36 -6.09
N ARG A 88 -2.82 20.63 -6.25
CA ARG A 88 -1.92 21.76 -5.95
C ARG A 88 -1.54 21.82 -4.47
N GLN A 89 -2.50 21.55 -3.59
CA GLN A 89 -2.33 21.70 -2.15
C GLN A 89 -2.09 20.38 -1.43
N LEU A 90 -2.04 19.23 -2.13
CA LEU A 90 -1.94 17.89 -1.55
C LEU A 90 -0.94 17.76 -0.38
N PRO A 91 0.28 18.34 -0.43
CA PRO A 91 1.23 18.27 0.69
C PRO A 91 0.84 19.08 1.94
N TRP A 92 -0.11 20.01 1.82
CA TRP A 92 -0.57 20.91 2.89
C TRP A 92 -1.98 20.57 3.40
N LEU A 93 -2.73 19.75 2.68
CA LEU A 93 -4.03 19.29 3.15
C LEU A 93 -3.84 18.32 4.31
N ALA A 94 -4.77 18.34 5.26
CA ALA A 94 -4.71 17.52 6.45
C ALA A 94 -6.11 17.13 6.91
N LEU A 95 -6.18 15.98 7.57
CA LEU A 95 -7.29 15.59 8.42
C LEU A 95 -6.91 15.98 9.85
N GLU A 96 -7.51 17.03 10.39
CA GLU A 96 -7.17 17.54 11.71
C GLU A 96 -7.74 16.68 12.85
N PRO A 97 -6.99 16.54 13.97
CA PRO A 97 -7.48 15.85 15.15
C PRO A 97 -8.60 16.65 15.85
N PRO A 98 -9.37 16.00 16.74
CA PRO A 98 -10.39 16.66 17.53
C PRO A 98 -9.83 17.80 18.39
N SER A 99 -10.65 18.83 18.61
CA SER A 99 -10.34 19.91 19.55
C SER A 99 -10.14 19.35 20.98
N PRO A 100 -9.23 19.92 21.80
CA PRO A 100 -9.01 19.52 23.19
C PRO A 100 -10.28 19.54 24.06
N ALA A 101 -11.29 20.33 23.68
CA ALA A 101 -12.59 20.38 24.37
C ALA A 101 -13.28 19.01 24.48
N TYR A 102 -13.00 18.10 23.55
CA TYR A 102 -13.59 16.76 23.52
C TYR A 102 -12.83 15.72 24.38
N GLY A 103 -11.61 16.01 24.81
CA GLY A 103 -10.79 15.04 25.55
C GLY A 103 -10.64 13.71 24.78
N LEU A 104 -11.10 12.60 25.38
CA LEU A 104 -11.11 11.26 24.77
C LEU A 104 -12.51 10.82 24.30
N GLN A 105 -13.48 11.74 24.30
CA GLN A 105 -14.82 11.45 23.81
C GLN A 105 -14.85 11.44 22.29
N PHE A 106 -15.85 10.75 21.72
CA PHE A 106 -16.07 10.75 20.28
C PHE A 106 -16.72 12.08 19.85
N PRO A 107 -16.05 12.93 19.06
CA PRO A 107 -16.56 14.23 18.63
C PRO A 107 -17.48 14.10 17.41
N PRO A 108 -18.19 15.18 17.03
CA PRO A 108 -18.89 15.26 15.74
C PRO A 108 -17.95 15.00 14.55
N LEU A 109 -18.49 14.45 13.45
CA LEU A 109 -17.70 14.11 12.25
C LEU A 109 -16.94 15.30 11.66
N ASN A 110 -17.57 16.47 11.61
CA ASN A 110 -16.99 17.72 11.12
C ASN A 110 -16.03 18.41 12.10
N GLU A 111 -15.83 17.86 13.30
CA GLU A 111 -14.98 18.43 14.36
C GLU A 111 -13.90 17.43 14.83
N GLY A 112 -13.38 16.63 13.89
CA GLY A 112 -12.33 15.64 14.14
C GLY A 112 -12.82 14.21 14.33
N GLY A 113 -14.12 13.93 14.18
CA GLY A 113 -14.66 12.57 14.28
C GLY A 113 -14.10 11.64 13.20
N TRP A 114 -13.83 12.18 12.00
CA TRP A 114 -13.15 11.45 10.93
C TRP A 114 -11.71 11.05 11.26
N TRP A 115 -11.04 11.76 12.17
CA TRP A 115 -9.67 11.43 12.59
C TRP A 115 -9.61 10.18 13.49
N ILE A 116 -10.70 9.89 14.23
CA ILE A 116 -10.77 8.74 15.13
C ILE A 116 -11.10 7.44 14.37
N MET A 117 -11.76 7.55 13.21
CA MET A 117 -12.23 6.43 12.38
C MET A 117 -11.11 5.85 11.52
#